data_AF-A0A412Y545-F1
#
_entry.id   AF-A0A412Y545-F1
#
_cell.length_a   1.000
_cell.length_b   1.000
_cell.length_c   1.000
_cell.angle_alpha   90.00
_cell.angle_beta   90.00
_cell.angle_gamma   90.00
#
_symmetry.space_group_name_H-M   'P 1'
#
loop_
_entity.id
_entity.type
_entity.pdbx_description
1 polymer ?
#
loop_
_entity_poly.entity_id
_entity_poly.type
_entity_poly.pdbx_seq_one_letter_code
_entity_poly.pdbx_strand_id
1 'polypeptide(L)'
;MMEKSKAFELIEFVWNNEKTDSYLRVNIAMYEAVKLAIISQMKFNKEDFHNIFSKFSGSYWFGVNANGKGYGENFYREAVTSGNISACQSYEAFCNIKPFIDSKGRRLCKGAMYRDNEKRYRVTGFDLDTKKVYLVGYAISDWEEKGKRFLFNFSNNEWNEFRKQIKQF
;
A
#
# COMPACT_ATOMS: atom_id res chain seq x y z
N MET A 1 5.47 23.30 -17.33
CA MET A 1 6.09 22.20 -16.55
C MET A 1 5.25 22.02 -15.29
N MET A 2 4.88 20.79 -14.93
CA MET A 2 4.18 20.53 -13.67
C MET A 2 5.18 20.74 -12.52
N GLU A 3 4.80 21.50 -11.49
CA GLU A 3 5.66 21.79 -10.34
C GLU A 3 6.00 20.49 -9.60
N LYS A 4 7.28 20.29 -9.25
CA LYS A 4 7.71 19.12 -8.46
C LYS A 4 7.09 19.18 -7.07
N SER A 5 6.67 18.03 -6.56
CA SER A 5 6.21 17.94 -5.17
C SER A 5 7.40 17.93 -4.21
N LYS A 6 7.18 18.29 -2.95
CA LYS A 6 8.21 18.21 -1.90
C LYS A 6 8.64 16.78 -1.60
N ALA A 7 7.73 15.81 -1.73
CA ALA A 7 8.09 14.40 -1.63
C ALA A 7 9.07 14.00 -2.74
N PHE A 8 8.78 14.39 -3.99
CA PHE A 8 9.66 14.10 -5.13
C PHE A 8 11.03 14.79 -4.99
N GLU A 9 11.05 16.06 -4.57
CA GLU A 9 12.31 16.80 -4.31
C GLU A 9 13.19 16.09 -3.28
N LEU A 10 12.63 15.59 -2.17
CA LEU A 10 13.40 14.84 -1.16
C LEU A 10 14.02 13.58 -1.77
N ILE A 11 13.24 12.82 -2.52
CA ILE A 11 13.69 11.55 -3.11
C ILE A 11 14.76 11.80 -4.16
N GLU A 12 14.58 12.82 -4.99
CA GLU A 12 15.58 13.26 -5.97
C GLU A 12 16.85 13.76 -5.29
N PHE A 13 16.73 14.46 -4.17
CA PHE A 13 17.87 14.90 -3.37
C PHE A 13 18.67 13.70 -2.85
N VAL A 14 18.02 12.69 -2.27
CA VAL A 14 18.70 11.48 -1.79
C VAL A 14 19.38 10.76 -2.94
N TRP A 15 18.69 10.54 -4.06
CA TRP A 15 19.26 9.88 -5.24
C TRP A 15 20.52 10.57 -5.77
N ASN A 16 20.51 11.89 -5.85
CA ASN A 16 21.63 12.66 -6.39
C ASN A 16 22.83 12.78 -5.44
N ASN A 17 22.65 12.47 -4.16
CA ASN A 17 23.68 12.63 -3.13
C ASN A 17 24.11 11.31 -2.49
N GLU A 18 23.48 10.19 -2.86
CA GLU A 18 23.94 8.85 -2.55
C GLU A 18 25.35 8.64 -3.17
N LYS A 19 26.30 8.07 -2.41
CA LYS A 19 27.71 7.90 -2.82
C LYS A 19 28.24 6.49 -2.59
N THR A 20 27.37 5.54 -2.26
CA THR A 20 27.79 4.17 -1.98
C THR A 20 27.94 3.38 -3.27
N ASP A 21 28.87 2.43 -3.25
CA ASP A 21 29.05 1.39 -4.26
C ASP A 21 28.12 0.18 -4.08
N SER A 22 27.27 0.19 -3.04
CA SER A 22 26.44 -0.94 -2.63
C SER A 22 24.99 -0.78 -3.04
N TYR A 23 24.52 -1.60 -3.98
CA TYR A 23 23.10 -1.63 -4.37
C TYR A 23 22.15 -1.80 -3.18
N LEU A 24 22.54 -2.59 -2.17
CA LEU A 24 21.72 -2.78 -0.96
C LEU A 24 21.51 -1.45 -0.22
N ARG A 25 22.57 -0.65 -0.06
CA ARG A 25 22.49 0.65 0.62
C ARG A 25 21.71 1.67 -0.19
N VAL A 26 21.89 1.71 -1.51
CA VAL A 26 21.07 2.54 -2.42
C VAL A 26 19.59 2.19 -2.25
N ASN A 27 19.26 0.89 -2.34
CA ASN A 27 17.88 0.42 -2.25
C ASN A 27 17.23 0.78 -0.90
N ILE A 28 17.97 0.62 0.21
CA ILE A 28 17.50 1.01 1.55
C ILE A 28 17.30 2.52 1.63
N ALA A 29 18.27 3.32 1.18
CA ALA A 29 18.18 4.78 1.25
C ALA A 29 16.98 5.32 0.47
N MET A 30 16.74 4.80 -0.73
CA MET A 30 15.60 5.19 -1.56
C MET A 30 14.27 4.75 -0.95
N TYR A 31 14.19 3.54 -0.41
CA TYR A 31 12.99 3.04 0.28
C TYR A 31 12.64 3.91 1.50
N GLU A 32 13.63 4.18 2.34
CA GLU A 32 13.44 5.00 3.54
C GLU A 32 13.12 6.47 3.20
N ALA A 33 13.66 7.01 2.11
CA ALA A 33 13.32 8.37 1.65
C ALA A 33 11.83 8.51 1.29
N VAL A 34 11.28 7.56 0.54
CA VAL A 34 9.83 7.54 0.21
C VAL A 34 9.00 7.39 1.48
N LYS A 35 9.38 6.45 2.36
CA LYS A 35 8.69 6.25 3.64
C LYS A 35 8.72 7.51 4.50
N LEU A 36 9.86 8.19 4.59
CA LEU A 36 10.01 9.44 5.33
C LEU A 36 9.10 10.53 4.77
N ALA A 37 9.06 10.70 3.45
CA ALA A 37 8.15 11.65 2.80
C ALA A 37 6.68 11.37 3.15
N ILE A 38 6.28 10.09 3.14
CA ILE A 38 4.92 9.67 3.50
C ILE A 38 4.59 10.03 4.95
N ILE A 39 5.38 9.54 5.91
CA ILE A 39 5.08 9.69 7.34
C ILE A 39 5.20 11.14 7.82
N SER A 40 6.05 11.93 7.17
CA SER A 40 6.20 13.36 7.44
C SER A 40 5.11 14.23 6.78
N GLN A 41 4.08 13.61 6.20
CA GLN A 41 2.95 14.29 5.54
C GLN A 41 3.37 15.20 4.37
N MET A 42 4.50 14.89 3.70
CA MET A 42 4.85 15.63 2.50
C MET A 42 3.79 15.41 1.43
N LYS A 43 3.46 16.48 0.70
CA LYS A 43 2.50 16.41 -0.41
C LYS A 43 3.13 15.64 -1.57
N PHE A 44 2.38 14.68 -2.10
CA PHE A 44 2.64 14.01 -3.37
C PHE A 44 1.72 14.59 -4.45
N ASN A 45 2.26 14.77 -5.65
CA ASN A 45 1.46 14.92 -6.85
C ASN A 45 0.97 13.56 -7.31
N LYS A 46 -0.13 13.54 -8.08
CA LYS A 46 -0.76 12.30 -8.54
C LYS A 46 0.20 11.35 -9.25
N GLU A 47 1.09 11.85 -10.10
CA GLU A 47 2.01 11.02 -10.88
C GLU A 47 3.34 10.70 -10.17
N ASP A 48 3.51 11.12 -8.90
CA ASP A 48 4.81 10.99 -8.23
C ASP A 48 5.26 9.55 -8.07
N PHE A 49 4.42 8.62 -7.60
CA PHE A 49 4.82 7.21 -7.49
C PHE A 49 5.28 6.64 -8.84
N HIS A 50 4.61 6.99 -9.95
CA HIS A 50 5.03 6.60 -11.29
C HIS A 50 6.37 7.22 -11.68
N ASN A 51 6.54 8.52 -11.46
CA ASN A 51 7.76 9.24 -11.78
C ASN A 51 8.95 8.78 -10.94
N ILE A 52 8.74 8.52 -9.65
CA ILE A 52 9.74 7.99 -8.73
C ILE A 52 10.15 6.58 -9.19
N PHE A 53 9.18 5.72 -9.48
CA PHE A 53 9.44 4.35 -9.92
C PHE A 53 10.24 4.31 -11.23
N SER A 54 9.82 5.11 -12.22
CA SER A 54 10.47 5.15 -13.53
C SER A 54 11.84 5.81 -13.51
N LYS A 55 11.98 6.96 -12.84
CA LYS A 55 13.22 7.76 -12.86
C LYS A 55 14.34 7.15 -12.01
N PHE A 56 13.99 6.53 -10.89
CA PHE A 56 14.97 6.11 -9.89
C PHE A 56 15.06 4.58 -9.76
N SER A 57 14.79 3.85 -10.85
CA SER A 57 14.92 2.39 -10.92
C SER A 57 14.13 1.66 -9.82
N GLY A 58 12.88 2.06 -9.62
CA GLY A 58 12.03 1.59 -8.52
C GLY A 58 11.80 0.08 -8.47
N SER A 59 11.97 -0.63 -9.59
CA SER A 59 11.85 -2.10 -9.65
C SER A 59 12.78 -2.84 -8.70
N TYR A 60 13.91 -2.23 -8.30
CA TYR A 60 14.88 -2.85 -7.39
C TYR A 60 14.54 -2.66 -5.90
N TRP A 61 13.76 -1.64 -5.55
CA TRP A 61 13.66 -1.20 -4.15
C TRP A 61 12.25 -0.82 -3.68
N PHE A 62 11.25 -0.70 -4.55
CA PHE A 62 9.86 -0.49 -4.10
C PHE A 62 9.31 -1.66 -3.27
N GLY A 63 9.93 -2.83 -3.39
CA GLY A 63 9.42 -4.08 -2.84
C GLY A 63 8.28 -4.64 -3.67
N VAL A 64 8.25 -5.95 -3.79
CA VAL A 64 7.21 -6.68 -4.52
C VAL A 64 6.09 -7.07 -3.55
N ASN A 65 4.84 -7.00 -3.99
CA ASN A 65 3.69 -7.46 -3.23
C ASN A 65 3.69 -9.00 -3.08
N ALA A 66 2.80 -9.52 -2.23
CA ALA A 66 2.83 -10.93 -1.84
C ALA A 66 2.62 -11.92 -3.00
N ASN A 67 1.98 -11.50 -4.10
CA ASN A 67 1.71 -12.35 -5.26
C ASN A 67 2.72 -12.16 -6.41
N GLY A 68 3.78 -11.36 -6.22
CA GLY A 68 4.81 -11.18 -7.23
C GLY A 68 4.46 -10.23 -8.38
N LYS A 69 3.28 -9.59 -8.35
CA LYS A 69 2.66 -8.91 -9.50
C LYS A 69 2.47 -7.40 -9.33
N GLY A 70 3.01 -6.81 -8.26
CA GLY A 70 2.86 -5.40 -7.97
C GLY A 70 3.99 -4.86 -7.11
N TYR A 71 4.15 -3.54 -7.11
CA TYR A 71 5.24 -2.85 -6.40
C TYR A 71 4.70 -1.90 -5.33
N GLY A 72 5.48 -1.67 -4.27
CA GLY A 72 5.25 -0.57 -3.34
C GLY A 72 4.05 -0.73 -2.42
N GLU A 73 3.48 -1.93 -2.27
CA GLU A 73 2.30 -2.15 -1.41
C GLU A 73 2.54 -1.76 0.06
N ASN A 74 3.79 -1.89 0.54
CA ASN A 74 4.16 -1.39 1.86
C ASN A 74 4.09 0.13 1.94
N PHE A 75 4.47 0.88 0.90
CA PHE A 75 4.31 2.33 0.88
C PHE A 75 2.83 2.74 0.93
N TYR A 76 1.95 2.02 0.23
CA TYR A 76 0.52 2.27 0.32
C TYR A 76 -0.01 2.01 1.74
N ARG A 77 0.48 0.94 2.40
CA ARG A 77 0.17 0.72 3.82
C ARG A 77 0.61 1.89 4.68
N GLU A 78 1.86 2.34 4.56
CA GLU A 78 2.36 3.49 5.33
C GLU A 78 1.54 4.77 5.03
N ALA A 79 1.14 5.00 3.78
CA ALA A 79 0.33 6.15 3.41
C ALA A 79 -1.05 6.13 4.05
N VAL A 80 -1.70 4.96 4.06
CA VAL A 80 -3.00 4.77 4.71
C VAL A 80 -2.90 4.92 6.23
N THR A 81 -1.91 4.29 6.87
CA THR A 81 -1.77 4.31 8.33
C THR A 81 -1.34 5.68 8.87
N SER A 82 -0.51 6.41 8.12
CA SER A 82 -0.11 7.78 8.45
C SER A 82 -1.15 8.84 8.08
N GLY A 83 -2.20 8.47 7.32
CA GLY A 83 -3.22 9.41 6.87
C GLY A 83 -2.78 10.35 5.73
N ASN A 84 -1.65 10.08 5.06
CA ASN A 84 -1.21 10.89 3.93
C ASN A 84 -2.05 10.59 2.68
N ILE A 85 -3.14 11.34 2.51
CA ILE A 85 -4.10 11.16 1.42
C ILE A 85 -3.47 11.38 0.04
N SER A 86 -2.55 12.34 -0.09
CA SER A 86 -1.89 12.63 -1.36
C SER A 86 -0.99 11.47 -1.81
N ALA A 87 -0.26 10.85 -0.89
CA ALA A 87 0.51 9.65 -1.15
C ALA A 87 -0.40 8.47 -1.55
N CYS A 88 -1.53 8.29 -0.86
CA CYS A 88 -2.52 7.26 -1.22
C CYS A 88 -3.00 7.43 -2.67
N GLN A 89 -3.42 8.65 -3.03
CA GLN A 89 -3.93 8.96 -4.37
C GLN A 89 -2.87 8.79 -5.45
N SER A 90 -1.61 9.14 -5.16
CA SER A 90 -0.53 8.94 -6.11
C SER A 90 -0.22 7.45 -6.32
N TYR A 91 -0.22 6.65 -5.25
CA TYR A 91 -0.07 5.20 -5.37
C TYR A 91 -1.24 4.56 -6.13
N GLU A 92 -2.48 4.96 -5.82
CA GLU A 92 -3.70 4.50 -6.52
C GLU A 92 -3.63 4.78 -8.02
N ALA A 93 -3.14 5.96 -8.41
CA ALA A 93 -2.91 6.33 -9.80
C ALA A 93 -1.83 5.46 -10.44
N PHE A 94 -0.69 5.29 -9.78
CA PHE A 94 0.42 4.44 -10.23
C PHE A 94 -0.02 3.00 -10.50
N CYS A 95 -0.82 2.42 -9.60
CA CYS A 95 -1.32 1.05 -9.74
C CYS A 95 -2.61 0.95 -10.56
N ASN A 96 -3.20 2.06 -10.99
CA ASN A 96 -4.50 2.11 -11.68
C ASN A 96 -5.61 1.33 -10.93
N ILE A 97 -5.66 1.51 -9.61
CA ILE A 97 -6.65 0.88 -8.73
C ILE A 97 -7.61 1.93 -8.15
N LYS A 98 -8.87 1.53 -7.99
CA LYS A 98 -9.83 2.28 -7.18
C LYS A 98 -9.65 1.85 -5.72
N PRO A 99 -9.56 2.78 -4.75
CA PRO A 99 -9.36 2.41 -3.36
C PRO A 99 -10.55 1.59 -2.84
N PHE A 100 -10.24 0.52 -2.11
CA PHE A 100 -11.21 -0.21 -1.31
C PHE A 100 -11.42 0.55 -0.01
N ILE A 101 -12.67 0.90 0.29
CA ILE A 101 -13.01 1.76 1.42
C ILE A 101 -13.79 0.95 2.46
N ASP A 102 -13.44 1.06 3.73
CA ASP A 102 -14.18 0.42 4.82
C ASP A 102 -15.48 1.18 5.16
N SER A 103 -16.26 0.65 6.11
CA SER A 103 -17.52 1.26 6.54
C SER A 103 -17.35 2.62 7.24
N LYS A 104 -16.13 2.99 7.66
CA LYS A 104 -15.80 4.30 8.26
C LYS A 104 -15.19 5.28 7.26
N GLY A 105 -15.16 4.95 5.96
CA GLY A 105 -14.59 5.82 4.94
C GLY A 105 -13.07 5.74 4.80
N ARG A 106 -12.41 4.79 5.46
CA ARG A 106 -10.96 4.63 5.43
C ARG A 106 -10.53 3.67 4.32
N ARG A 107 -9.37 3.93 3.72
CA ARG A 107 -8.76 3.03 2.75
C ARG A 107 -8.34 1.72 3.42
N LEU A 108 -8.53 0.61 2.73
CA LEU A 108 -7.92 -0.66 3.10
C LEU A 108 -6.43 -0.62 2.76
N CYS A 109 -5.64 -1.31 3.57
CA CYS A 109 -4.25 -1.59 3.30
C CYS A 109 -3.87 -2.97 3.82
N LYS A 110 -2.74 -3.50 3.35
CA LYS A 110 -2.18 -4.76 3.83
C LYS A 110 -2.03 -4.74 5.35
N GLY A 111 -2.47 -5.81 6.00
CA GLY A 111 -2.46 -5.97 7.45
C GLY A 111 -3.68 -5.41 8.17
N ALA A 112 -4.56 -4.65 7.51
CA ALA A 112 -5.80 -4.16 8.12
C ALA A 112 -6.69 -5.34 8.54
N MET A 113 -7.25 -5.27 9.75
CA MET A 113 -8.04 -6.34 10.35
C MET A 113 -9.51 -5.94 10.52
N TYR A 114 -10.41 -6.87 10.21
CA TYR A 114 -11.86 -6.73 10.35
C TYR A 114 -12.45 -7.96 11.02
N ARG A 115 -13.69 -7.88 11.48
CA ARG A 115 -14.42 -9.01 12.05
C ARG A 115 -15.91 -8.93 11.77
N ASP A 116 -16.56 -10.08 11.76
CA ASP A 116 -17.99 -10.23 12.02
C ASP A 116 -18.18 -11.06 13.31
N ASN A 117 -19.34 -11.68 13.50
CA ASN A 117 -19.63 -12.50 14.68
C ASN A 117 -18.94 -13.88 14.65
N GLU A 118 -18.49 -14.34 13.48
CA GLU A 118 -17.96 -15.69 13.28
C GLU A 118 -16.46 -15.70 12.99
N LYS A 119 -15.95 -14.66 12.33
CA LYS A 119 -14.64 -14.65 11.71
C LYS A 119 -13.90 -13.32 11.91
N ARG A 120 -12.58 -13.44 11.91
CA ARG A 120 -11.63 -12.33 11.82
C ARG A 120 -10.98 -12.38 10.45
N TYR A 121 -10.88 -11.24 9.80
CA TYR A 121 -10.36 -11.07 8.46
C TYR A 121 -9.11 -10.20 8.51
N ARG A 122 -8.06 -10.59 7.80
CA ARG A 122 -6.86 -9.79 7.61
C ARG A 122 -6.66 -9.55 6.11
N VAL A 123 -6.49 -8.30 5.72
CA VAL A 123 -6.11 -7.95 4.34
C VAL A 123 -4.69 -8.43 4.10
N THR A 124 -4.49 -9.30 3.12
CA THR A 124 -3.18 -9.87 2.78
C THR A 124 -2.51 -9.13 1.63
N GLY A 125 -3.31 -8.49 0.78
CA GLY A 125 -2.83 -7.57 -0.23
C GLY A 125 -3.82 -7.33 -1.37
N PHE A 126 -3.31 -6.80 -2.48
CA PHE A 126 -4.10 -6.48 -3.67
C PHE A 126 -3.61 -7.25 -4.91
N ASP A 127 -4.57 -7.72 -5.70
CA ASP A 127 -4.37 -8.11 -7.09
C ASP A 127 -4.48 -6.88 -7.98
N LEU A 128 -3.36 -6.44 -8.55
CA LEU A 128 -3.37 -5.27 -9.44
C LEU A 128 -3.88 -5.62 -10.85
N ASP A 129 -3.68 -6.87 -11.30
CA ASP A 129 -4.16 -7.33 -12.61
C ASP A 129 -5.67 -7.42 -12.62
N THR A 130 -6.23 -8.13 -11.62
CA THR A 130 -7.68 -8.37 -11.54
C THR A 130 -8.41 -7.29 -10.73
N LYS A 131 -7.68 -6.31 -10.17
CA LYS A 131 -8.19 -5.19 -9.37
C LYS A 131 -9.03 -5.66 -8.18
N LYS A 132 -8.54 -6.68 -7.47
CA LYS A 132 -9.19 -7.30 -6.32
C LYS A 132 -8.40 -7.09 -5.03
N VAL A 133 -9.09 -7.04 -3.90
CA VAL A 133 -8.46 -7.13 -2.58
C VAL A 133 -8.52 -8.58 -2.08
N TYR A 134 -7.42 -9.08 -1.50
CA TYR A 134 -7.35 -10.38 -0.87
C TYR A 134 -7.42 -10.27 0.65
N LEU A 135 -8.21 -11.17 1.25
CA LEU A 135 -8.30 -11.32 2.69
C LEU A 135 -8.15 -12.79 3.06
N VAL A 136 -7.57 -13.04 4.22
CA VAL A 136 -7.64 -14.33 4.90
C VAL A 136 -8.58 -14.20 6.09
N GLY A 137 -9.49 -15.16 6.25
CA GLY A 137 -10.38 -15.28 7.40
C GLY A 137 -9.99 -16.45 8.30
N TYR A 138 -10.12 -16.24 9.60
CA TYR A 138 -9.99 -17.23 10.66
C TYR A 138 -11.24 -17.25 11.51
N ALA A 139 -11.55 -18.38 12.14
CA ALA A 139 -12.61 -18.42 13.15
C ALA A 139 -12.33 -17.40 14.26
N ILE A 140 -13.37 -16.76 14.79
CA ILE A 140 -13.20 -15.70 15.79
C ILE A 140 -12.56 -16.20 17.10
N SER A 141 -12.74 -17.49 17.41
CA SER A 141 -12.11 -18.17 18.54
C SER A 141 -10.62 -18.49 18.34
N ASP A 142 -10.13 -18.52 17.09
CA ASP A 142 -8.75 -18.86 16.77
C ASP A 142 -7.88 -17.60 16.82
N TRP A 143 -7.55 -17.14 18.02
CA TRP A 143 -6.79 -15.90 18.25
C TRP A 143 -5.37 -15.94 17.67
N GLU A 144 -4.76 -17.13 17.63
CA GLU A 144 -3.38 -17.35 17.17
C GLU A 144 -3.23 -17.40 15.64
N GLU A 145 -4.34 -17.40 14.88
CA GLU A 145 -4.34 -17.50 13.40
C GLU A 145 -3.63 -18.78 12.90
N LYS A 146 -3.71 -19.87 13.67
CA LYS A 146 -3.07 -21.16 13.35
C LYS A 146 -4.04 -22.22 12.82
N GLY A 147 -5.34 -21.99 12.96
CA GLY A 147 -6.40 -22.87 12.52
C GLY A 147 -6.68 -22.78 11.02
N LYS A 148 -7.85 -23.27 10.64
CA LYS A 148 -8.28 -23.34 9.23
C LYS A 148 -8.41 -21.94 8.64
N ARG A 149 -7.66 -21.71 7.54
CA ARG A 149 -7.68 -20.49 6.75
C ARG A 149 -8.79 -20.53 5.71
N PHE A 150 -9.52 -19.43 5.59
CA PHE A 150 -10.48 -19.20 4.52
C PHE A 150 -9.98 -18.05 3.66
N LEU A 151 -9.85 -18.27 2.35
CA LEU A 151 -9.36 -17.25 1.42
C LEU A 151 -10.54 -16.52 0.79
N PHE A 152 -10.46 -15.19 0.77
CA PHE A 152 -11.46 -14.32 0.18
C PHE A 152 -10.78 -13.37 -0.81
N ASN A 153 -11.48 -13.06 -1.89
CA ASN A 153 -11.10 -11.98 -2.78
C ASN A 153 -12.35 -11.22 -3.22
N PHE A 154 -12.22 -9.92 -3.36
CA PHE A 154 -13.33 -9.05 -3.74
C PHE A 154 -12.88 -8.02 -4.76
N SER A 155 -13.64 -7.86 -5.83
CA SER A 155 -13.68 -6.62 -6.60
C SER A 155 -14.24 -5.48 -5.74
N ASN A 156 -14.12 -4.23 -6.22
CA ASN A 156 -14.64 -3.09 -5.48
C ASN A 156 -16.16 -3.18 -5.22
N ASN A 157 -16.92 -3.71 -6.18
CA ASN A 157 -18.38 -3.87 -6.03
C ASN A 157 -18.72 -4.95 -4.99
N GLU A 158 -18.08 -6.11 -5.07
CA GLU A 158 -18.28 -7.18 -4.08
C GLU A 158 -17.85 -6.73 -2.68
N TRP A 159 -16.75 -5.99 -2.58
CA TRP A 159 -16.29 -5.41 -1.32
C TRP A 159 -17.32 -4.43 -0.74
N ASN A 160 -17.94 -3.60 -1.56
CA ASN A 160 -18.93 -2.63 -1.09
C ASN A 160 -20.17 -3.28 -0.47
N GLU A 161 -20.54 -4.47 -0.94
CA GLU A 161 -21.60 -5.27 -0.32
C GLU A 161 -21.10 -6.00 0.93
N PHE A 162 -19.94 -6.65 0.84
CA PHE A 162 -19.36 -7.41 1.95
C PHE A 162 -19.06 -6.53 3.17
N ARG A 163 -18.50 -5.33 2.95
CA ARG A 163 -18.07 -4.42 4.03
C ARG A 163 -19.20 -3.97 4.95
N LYS A 164 -20.46 -4.10 4.53
CA LYS A 164 -21.65 -3.77 5.34
C LYS A 164 -21.82 -4.73 6.52
N GLN A 165 -21.25 -5.93 6.43
CA GLN A 165 -21.42 -7.02 7.39
C GLN A 165 -20.29 -7.08 8.43
N ILE A 166 -19.17 -6.39 8.17
CA ILE A 166 -17.97 -6.45 9.01
C ILE A 166 -17.70 -5.12 9.71
N LYS A 167 -17.01 -5.20 10.84
CA LYS A 167 -16.50 -4.04 11.58
C LYS A 167 -14.98 -4.11 11.61
N GLN A 168 -14.31 -2.97 11.46
CA GLN A 168 -12.86 -2.94 11.71
C GLN A 168 -12.60 -3.19 13.21
N PHE A 169 -11.52 -3.91 13.50
CA PHE A 169 -10.95 -3.93 14.85
C PHE A 169 -10.61 -2.52 15.35
#